data_AF-A0A9N9E881-F1
#
_entry.id   AF-A0A9N9E881-F1
#
_cell.length_a   1.000
_cell.length_b   1.000
_cell.length_c   1.000
_cell.angle_alpha   90.00
_cell.angle_beta   90.00
_cell.angle_gamma   90.00
#
_symmetry.space_group_name_H-M   'P 1'
#
loop_
_entity.id
_entity.type
_entity.pdbx_description
1 polymer ?
#
loop_
_entity_poly.entity_id
_entity_poly.type
_entity_poly.pdbx_seq_one_letter_code
_entity_poly.pdbx_strand_id
1 'polypeptide(L)'
;PAPGTEGEMMVEILKYTERIISMIRPRKLLYLAIDGVAPRAKMNQQRSRRFRTAQEAREKDEEAAKQMEEIEAELNIAQGGMVDPELREKKTWDSNCITPGTEFMANLSTCLRYWISEKLNNDPGWAKLKIILSDASVPGEGEHKIMDFVRAQRSSSQYDPNTKHVIYGL
;
A
#
# COMPACT_ATOMS: atom_id res chain seq x y z
N PRO A 1 3.01 -15.96 -0.32
CA PRO A 1 3.62 -15.55 -1.61
C PRO A 1 3.15 -14.13 -1.95
N ALA A 2 3.93 -13.34 -2.68
CA ALA A 2 3.49 -12.01 -3.13
C ALA A 2 2.28 -12.15 -4.08
N PRO A 3 1.33 -11.19 -4.07
CA PRO A 3 0.22 -11.18 -5.02
C PRO A 3 0.75 -11.12 -6.46
N GLY A 4 0.14 -11.90 -7.35
CA GLY A 4 0.54 -11.99 -8.75
C GLY A 4 -0.09 -10.92 -9.65
N THR A 5 -1.16 -10.26 -9.20
CA THR A 5 -1.88 -9.22 -9.98
C THR A 5 -2.27 -8.02 -9.11
N GLU A 6 -2.53 -6.87 -9.73
CA GLU A 6 -3.08 -5.70 -9.02
C GLU A 6 -4.38 -6.00 -8.30
N GLY A 7 -5.28 -6.78 -8.91
CA GLY A 7 -6.56 -7.16 -8.30
C GLY A 7 -6.36 -7.93 -6.99
N GLU A 8 -5.43 -8.89 -6.98
CA GLU A 8 -5.05 -9.61 -5.76
C GLU A 8 -4.43 -8.67 -4.71
N MET A 9 -3.60 -7.70 -5.13
CA MET A 9 -3.06 -6.69 -4.20
C MET A 9 -4.16 -5.86 -3.56
N MET A 10 -5.14 -5.40 -4.34
CA MET A 10 -6.26 -4.63 -3.79
C MET A 10 -7.02 -5.45 -2.75
N VAL A 11 -7.30 -6.73 -3.04
CA VAL A 11 -7.96 -7.62 -2.09
C VAL A 11 -7.15 -7.77 -0.80
N GLU A 12 -5.85 -7.97 -0.88
CA GLU A 12 -4.99 -8.09 0.30
C GLU A 12 -4.90 -6.78 1.10
N ILE A 13 -4.86 -5.62 0.43
CA ILE A 13 -4.92 -4.30 1.09
C ILE A 13 -6.23 -4.16 1.88
N LEU A 14 -7.37 -4.52 1.27
CA LEU A 14 -8.67 -4.43 1.93
C LEU A 14 -8.75 -5.39 3.13
N LYS A 15 -8.32 -6.65 2.99
CA LYS A 15 -8.26 -7.62 4.10
C LYS A 15 -7.39 -7.13 5.24
N TYR A 16 -6.22 -6.57 4.93
CA TYR A 16 -5.31 -6.06 5.95
C TYR A 16 -5.90 -4.85 6.68
N THR A 17 -6.50 -3.92 5.93
CA THR A 17 -7.20 -2.76 6.50
C THR A 17 -8.36 -3.20 7.39
N GLU A 18 -9.15 -4.18 6.96
CA GLU A 18 -10.25 -4.76 7.74
C GLU A 18 -9.76 -5.42 9.03
N ARG A 19 -8.63 -6.14 8.98
CA ARG A 19 -7.99 -6.73 10.16
C ARG A 19 -7.63 -5.68 11.20
N ILE A 20 -7.05 -4.55 10.77
CA ILE A 20 -6.70 -3.43 11.66
C ILE A 20 -7.96 -2.82 12.28
N ILE A 21 -8.97 -2.51 11.47
CA ILE A 21 -10.22 -1.91 11.94
C ILE A 21 -10.94 -2.85 12.91
N SER A 22 -10.95 -4.16 12.64
CA SER A 22 -11.58 -5.17 13.51
C SER A 22 -10.91 -5.30 14.87
N MET A 23 -9.59 -5.04 14.92
CA MET A 23 -8.80 -5.04 16.15
C MET A 23 -9.01 -3.76 16.96
N ILE A 24 -8.99 -2.59 16.29
CA ILE A 24 -9.09 -1.28 16.96
C ILE A 24 -10.53 -0.94 17.33
N ARG A 25 -11.51 -1.34 16.50
CA ARG A 25 -12.95 -1.07 16.63
C ARG A 25 -13.26 0.41 16.86
N PRO A 26 -12.93 1.30 15.90
CA PRO A 26 -13.21 2.72 16.04
C PRO A 26 -14.72 2.95 16.22
N ARG A 27 -15.08 3.93 17.06
CA ARG A 27 -16.49 4.17 17.44
C ARG A 27 -17.09 5.48 16.91
N LYS A 28 -16.25 6.40 16.46
CA LYS A 28 -16.67 7.74 16.00
C LYS A 28 -16.21 8.02 14.59
N LEU A 29 -14.92 7.82 14.31
CA LEU A 29 -14.30 8.21 13.06
C LEU A 29 -13.29 7.15 12.58
N LEU A 30 -13.32 6.88 11.28
CA LEU A 30 -12.25 6.22 10.53
C LEU A 30 -11.71 7.23 9.50
N TYR A 31 -10.42 7.55 9.59
CA TYR A 31 -9.73 8.41 8.62
C TYR A 31 -8.71 7.56 7.85
N LEU A 32 -8.91 7.41 6.54
CA LEU A 32 -8.00 6.71 5.65
C LEU A 32 -7.22 7.75 4.84
N ALA A 33 -5.92 7.85 5.10
CA ALA A 33 -5.04 8.80 4.43
C ALA A 33 -4.07 8.06 3.51
N ILE A 34 -4.16 8.35 2.21
CA ILE A 34 -3.22 7.88 1.20
C ILE A 34 -2.30 9.04 0.84
N ASP A 35 -1.01 8.76 0.65
CA ASP A 35 -0.04 9.77 0.21
C ASP A 35 -0.51 10.40 -1.11
N GLY A 36 -0.58 11.73 -1.11
CA GLY A 36 -0.72 12.55 -2.31
C GLY A 36 0.60 13.20 -2.69
N VAL A 37 0.53 14.25 -3.53
CA VAL A 37 1.74 14.98 -3.95
C VAL A 37 2.40 15.62 -2.73
N ALA A 38 3.64 15.23 -2.46
CA ALA A 38 4.41 15.65 -1.29
C ALA A 38 5.24 16.93 -1.55
N PRO A 39 5.71 17.62 -0.49
CA PRO A 39 6.62 18.75 -0.63
C PRO A 39 7.95 18.39 -1.30
N ARG A 40 8.61 19.36 -1.92
CA ARG A 40 9.88 19.16 -2.65
C ARG A 40 10.96 18.47 -1.81
N ALA A 41 11.05 18.80 -0.52
CA ALA A 41 12.01 18.16 0.39
C ALA A 41 11.79 16.64 0.48
N LYS A 42 10.54 16.21 0.64
CA LYS A 42 10.18 14.79 0.64
C LYS A 42 10.35 14.15 -0.73
N MET A 43 9.99 14.84 -1.81
CA MET A 43 10.17 14.34 -3.18
C MET A 43 11.64 13.98 -3.45
N ASN A 44 12.59 14.79 -2.99
CA ASN A 44 14.02 14.47 -3.12
C ASN A 44 14.39 13.18 -2.36
N GLN A 45 13.91 13.02 -1.13
CA GLN A 45 14.14 11.81 -0.33
C GLN A 45 13.52 10.57 -0.99
N GLN A 46 12.27 10.67 -1.45
CA GLN A 46 11.58 9.58 -2.15
C GLN A 46 12.29 9.23 -3.46
N ARG A 47 12.76 10.24 -4.22
CA ARG A 47 13.56 10.02 -5.43
C ARG A 47 14.81 9.22 -5.12
N SER A 48 15.65 9.67 -4.19
CA SER A 48 16.88 8.96 -3.83
C SER A 48 16.62 7.51 -3.40
N ARG A 49 15.56 7.28 -2.61
CA ARG A 49 15.17 5.92 -2.18
C ARG A 49 14.77 5.05 -3.37
N ARG A 50 13.91 5.54 -4.27
CA ARG A 50 13.42 4.79 -5.44
C ARG A 50 14.54 4.43 -6.41
N PHE A 51 15.48 5.35 -6.63
CA PHE A 51 16.66 5.07 -7.47
C PHE A 51 17.50 3.93 -6.90
N ARG A 52 17.71 3.94 -5.57
CA ARG A 52 18.45 2.85 -4.91
C ARG A 52 17.70 1.52 -5.00
N THR A 53 16.41 1.48 -4.67
CA THR A 53 15.61 0.25 -4.71
C THR A 53 15.51 -0.33 -6.12
N ALA A 54 15.40 0.52 -7.15
CA ALA A 54 15.40 0.07 -8.54
C ALA A 54 16.75 -0.55 -8.94
N GLN A 55 17.86 0.02 -8.47
CA GLN A 55 19.19 -0.54 -8.69
C GLN A 55 19.37 -1.88 -7.96
N GLU A 56 19.01 -1.95 -6.68
CA GLU A 56 19.07 -3.17 -5.87
C GLU A 56 18.19 -4.30 -6.46
N ALA A 57 17.01 -3.96 -6.99
CA ALA A 57 16.15 -4.93 -7.67
C ALA A 57 16.81 -5.46 -8.95
N ARG A 58 17.43 -4.58 -9.74
CA ARG A 58 18.14 -4.99 -10.96
C ARG A 58 19.33 -5.89 -10.65
N GLU A 59 20.12 -5.55 -9.63
CA GLU A 59 21.26 -6.36 -9.18
C GLU A 59 20.80 -7.75 -8.72
N LYS A 60 19.69 -7.85 -7.98
CA LYS A 60 19.11 -9.14 -7.57
C LYS A 60 18.60 -9.95 -8.76
N ASP A 61 17.89 -9.33 -9.69
CA ASP A 61 17.39 -10.00 -10.89
C ASP A 61 18.57 -10.54 -11.74
N GLU A 62 19.67 -9.78 -11.85
CA GLU A 62 20.91 -10.20 -12.53
C GLU A 62 21.62 -11.35 -11.80
N GLU A 63 21.68 -11.32 -10.47
CA GLU A 63 22.25 -12.41 -9.65
C GLU A 63 21.42 -13.69 -9.73
N ALA A 64 20.10 -13.58 -9.64
CA ALA A 64 19.18 -14.71 -9.78
C ALA A 64 19.28 -15.35 -11.16
N ALA A 65 19.38 -14.54 -12.23
CA ALA A 65 19.56 -15.04 -13.59
C ALA A 65 20.87 -15.85 -13.74
N LYS A 66 21.98 -15.38 -13.17
CA LYS A 66 23.27 -16.10 -13.18
C LYS A 66 23.20 -17.41 -12.42
N GLN A 67 22.62 -17.42 -11.22
CA GLN A 67 22.43 -18.63 -10.44
C GLN A 67 21.58 -19.66 -11.18
N MET A 68 20.52 -19.22 -11.86
CA MET A 68 19.68 -20.10 -12.67
C MET A 68 20.43 -20.66 -13.89
N GLU A 69 21.28 -19.86 -14.56
CA GLU A 69 22.11 -20.34 -15.67
C GLU A 69 23.13 -21.40 -15.21
N GLU A 70 23.74 -21.22 -14.04
CA GLU A 70 24.65 -22.20 -13.42
C GLU A 70 23.92 -23.51 -13.09
N ILE A 71 22.73 -23.44 -12.47
CA ILE A 71 21.89 -24.60 -12.17
C ILE A 71 21.45 -25.33 -13.45
N GLU A 72 21.01 -24.58 -14.47
CA GLU A 72 20.64 -25.15 -15.78
C GLU A 72 21.84 -25.86 -16.43
N ALA A 73 23.05 -25.29 -16.33
CA ALA A 73 24.27 -25.92 -16.86
C ALA A 73 24.62 -27.23 -16.12
N GLU A 74 24.58 -27.24 -14.78
CA GLU A 74 24.85 -28.45 -13.98
C GLU A 74 23.84 -29.57 -14.24
N LEU A 75 22.54 -29.25 -14.31
CA LEU A 75 21.47 -30.23 -14.56
C LEU A 75 21.51 -30.80 -15.98
N ASN A 76 21.85 -29.98 -16.99
CA ASN A 76 22.04 -30.44 -18.36
C ASN A 76 23.22 -31.42 -18.48
N ILE A 77 24.30 -31.20 -17.73
CA ILE A 77 25.47 -32.11 -17.68
C ILE A 77 25.13 -33.42 -16.98
N ALA A 78 24.34 -33.38 -15.90
CA ALA A 78 24.10 -34.53 -15.05
C ALA A 78 23.07 -35.53 -15.63
N GLN A 79 21.97 -35.09 -16.26
CA GLN A 79 20.87 -36.00 -16.58
C GLN A 79 19.92 -35.60 -17.72
N GLY A 80 20.24 -34.60 -18.56
CA GLY A 80 19.32 -34.15 -19.63
C GLY A 80 17.98 -33.63 -19.10
N GLY A 81 17.95 -33.19 -17.84
CA GLY A 81 16.76 -32.70 -17.16
C GLY A 81 16.46 -31.25 -17.54
N MET A 82 15.20 -30.94 -17.83
CA MET A 82 14.72 -29.58 -18.05
C MET A 82 14.38 -28.94 -16.69
N VAL A 83 14.74 -27.67 -16.49
CA VAL A 83 14.35 -26.90 -15.30
C VAL A 83 12.85 -26.60 -15.36
N ASP A 84 12.16 -26.82 -14.24
CA ASP A 84 10.75 -26.49 -14.09
C ASP A 84 10.53 -24.99 -14.39
N PRO A 85 9.69 -24.62 -15.38
CA PRO A 85 9.38 -23.23 -15.67
C PRO A 85 8.82 -22.45 -14.47
N GLU A 86 8.23 -23.11 -13.48
CA GLU A 86 7.75 -22.46 -12.25
C GLU A 86 8.86 -22.02 -11.31
N LEU A 87 10.08 -22.57 -11.45
CA LEU A 87 11.28 -22.10 -10.73
C LEU A 87 11.84 -20.80 -11.33
N ARG A 88 11.41 -20.42 -12.54
CA ARG A 88 11.78 -19.11 -13.12
C ARG A 88 11.02 -18.04 -12.34
N GLU A 89 11.77 -17.26 -11.56
CA GLU A 89 11.20 -16.26 -10.66
C GLU A 89 10.17 -15.37 -11.36
N LYS A 90 9.05 -15.16 -10.67
CA LYS A 90 8.04 -14.21 -11.11
C LYS A 90 8.65 -12.81 -11.06
N LYS A 91 8.49 -12.08 -12.16
CA LYS A 91 8.94 -10.69 -12.31
C LYS A 91 8.59 -9.86 -11.06
N THR A 92 9.60 -9.21 -10.48
CA THR A 92 9.45 -8.35 -9.31
C THR A 92 8.40 -7.26 -9.57
N TRP A 93 7.45 -7.08 -8.64
CA TRP A 93 6.42 -6.04 -8.74
C TRP A 93 7.05 -4.63 -8.71
N ASP A 94 6.67 -3.75 -9.64
CA ASP A 94 7.18 -2.38 -9.66
C ASP A 94 6.54 -1.53 -8.56
N SER A 95 7.19 -1.50 -7.41
CA SER A 95 6.77 -0.68 -6.26
C SER A 95 6.71 0.83 -6.55
N ASN A 96 7.30 1.32 -7.64
CA ASN A 96 7.17 2.73 -8.03
C ASN A 96 5.75 3.10 -8.47
N CYS A 97 4.91 2.12 -8.81
CA CYS A 97 3.49 2.33 -9.09
C CYS A 97 2.75 2.95 -7.88
N ILE A 98 3.29 2.82 -6.66
CA ILE A 98 2.77 3.43 -5.43
C ILE A 98 3.21 4.90 -5.38
N THR A 99 2.65 5.70 -6.29
CA THR A 99 2.90 7.12 -6.45
C THR A 99 1.62 7.83 -6.90
N PRO A 100 1.28 9.00 -6.32
CA PRO A 100 0.20 9.82 -6.85
C PRO A 100 0.32 10.04 -8.36
N GLY A 101 -0.79 9.87 -9.08
CA GLY A 101 -0.84 10.05 -10.54
C GLY A 101 -0.68 8.77 -11.37
N THR A 102 -0.42 7.62 -10.75
CA THR A 102 -0.42 6.32 -11.45
C THR A 102 -1.82 5.72 -11.53
N GLU A 103 -2.03 4.82 -12.49
CA GLU A 103 -3.28 4.06 -12.63
C GLU A 103 -3.55 3.19 -11.40
N PHE A 104 -2.51 2.55 -10.84
CA PHE A 104 -2.61 1.78 -9.60
C PHE A 104 -3.25 2.59 -8.46
N MET A 105 -2.84 3.84 -8.24
CA MET A 105 -3.39 4.68 -7.18
C MET A 105 -4.82 5.14 -7.46
N ALA A 106 -5.17 5.33 -8.74
CA ALA A 106 -6.55 5.62 -9.15
C ALA A 106 -7.47 4.40 -8.92
N ASN A 107 -6.99 3.21 -9.25
CA ASN A 107 -7.67 1.94 -9.00
C ASN A 107 -7.85 1.70 -7.50
N LEU A 108 -6.80 1.89 -6.70
CA LEU A 108 -6.87 1.80 -5.24
C LEU A 108 -7.93 2.74 -4.65
N SER A 109 -7.97 3.98 -5.13
CA SER A 109 -8.95 4.98 -4.68
C SER A 109 -10.39 4.55 -5.00
N THR A 110 -10.61 4.00 -6.20
CA THR A 110 -11.91 3.47 -6.62
C THR A 110 -12.31 2.25 -5.79
N CYS A 111 -11.39 1.30 -5.58
CA CYS A 111 -11.61 0.11 -4.75
C CYS A 111 -11.98 0.48 -3.31
N LEU A 112 -11.26 1.42 -2.70
CA LEU A 112 -11.55 1.88 -1.33
C LEU A 112 -12.92 2.56 -1.24
N ARG A 113 -13.29 3.41 -2.21
CA ARG A 113 -14.62 4.05 -2.24
C ARG A 113 -15.74 3.02 -2.33
N TYR A 114 -15.58 2.01 -3.19
CA TYR A 114 -16.53 0.91 -3.32
C TYR A 114 -16.62 0.13 -2.01
N TRP A 115 -15.49 -0.30 -1.45
CA TRP A 115 -15.43 -1.07 -0.20
C TRP A 115 -16.04 -0.33 0.98
N ILE A 116 -15.75 0.98 1.14
CA ILE A 116 -16.37 1.81 2.18
C ILE A 116 -17.90 1.84 2.02
N SER A 117 -18.39 1.99 0.78
CA SER A 117 -19.83 2.00 0.49
C SER A 117 -20.46 0.64 0.80
N GLU A 118 -19.80 -0.46 0.46
CA GLU A 118 -20.24 -1.82 0.77
C GLU A 118 -20.33 -2.04 2.28
N LYS A 119 -19.28 -1.68 3.04
CA LYS A 119 -19.27 -1.81 4.50
C LYS A 119 -20.34 -0.96 5.18
N LEU A 120 -20.57 0.28 4.73
CA LEU A 120 -21.61 1.13 5.30
C LEU A 120 -23.02 0.56 5.09
N ASN A 121 -23.26 -0.15 3.98
CA ASN A 121 -24.57 -0.73 3.67
C ASN A 121 -24.80 -2.08 4.37
N ASN A 122 -23.75 -2.87 4.56
CA ASN A 122 -23.89 -4.28 4.96
C ASN A 122 -23.35 -4.60 6.36
N ASP A 123 -22.47 -3.76 6.94
CA ASP A 123 -21.86 -4.01 8.24
C ASP A 123 -22.46 -3.09 9.33
N PRO A 124 -23.24 -3.64 10.30
CA PRO A 124 -23.79 -2.86 11.41
C PRO A 124 -22.73 -2.16 12.26
N GLY A 125 -21.49 -2.70 12.29
CA GLY A 125 -20.36 -2.09 12.99
C GLY A 125 -19.95 -0.74 12.38
N TRP A 126 -20.25 -0.51 11.10
CA TRP A 126 -19.90 0.70 10.35
C TRP A 126 -21.03 1.73 10.31
N ALA A 127 -22.27 1.35 10.63
CA ALA A 127 -23.46 2.20 10.52
C ALA A 127 -23.37 3.55 11.26
N LYS A 128 -22.59 3.63 12.35
CA LYS A 128 -22.40 4.86 13.15
C LYS A 128 -21.03 5.51 12.96
N LEU A 129 -20.15 4.92 12.15
CA LEU A 129 -18.82 5.44 11.89
C LEU A 129 -18.89 6.55 10.84
N LYS A 130 -18.32 7.71 11.17
CA LYS A 130 -17.97 8.70 10.15
C LYS A 130 -16.69 8.23 9.45
N ILE A 131 -16.70 8.19 8.13
CA ILE A 131 -15.55 7.72 7.34
C ILE A 131 -15.07 8.86 6.46
N ILE A 132 -13.76 9.12 6.49
CA ILE A 132 -13.11 10.10 5.64
C ILE A 132 -12.02 9.37 4.85
N LEU A 133 -12.12 9.42 3.53
CA LEU A 133 -11.08 8.97 2.62
C LEU A 133 -10.38 10.20 2.05
N SER A 134 -9.10 10.36 2.35
CA SER A 134 -8.21 11.31 1.69
C SER A 134 -7.28 10.54 0.78
N ASP A 135 -7.68 10.40 -0.48
CA ASP A 135 -6.94 9.63 -1.47
C ASP A 135 -5.71 10.40 -2.03
N ALA A 136 -5.02 9.78 -2.99
CA ALA A 136 -3.79 10.33 -3.57
C ALA A 136 -4.01 11.60 -4.41
N SER A 137 -5.25 11.94 -4.77
CA SER A 137 -5.56 13.20 -5.48
C SER A 137 -5.49 14.42 -4.56
N VAL A 138 -5.63 14.22 -3.24
CA VAL A 138 -5.48 15.29 -2.25
C VAL A 138 -3.98 15.47 -1.98
N PRO A 139 -3.41 16.68 -2.15
CA PRO A 139 -1.99 16.91 -1.87
C PRO A 139 -1.62 16.67 -0.40
N GLY A 140 -0.35 16.35 -0.16
CA GLY A 140 0.22 16.11 1.17
C GLY A 140 0.54 14.65 1.46
N GLU A 141 1.45 14.44 2.40
CA GLU A 141 1.79 13.12 2.93
C GLU A 141 0.67 12.65 3.88
N GLY A 142 0.36 11.35 3.89
CA GLY A 142 -0.74 10.79 4.66
C GLY A 142 -0.64 11.12 6.16
N GLU A 143 0.57 11.05 6.72
CA GLU A 143 0.85 11.42 8.11
C GLU A 143 0.54 12.90 8.39
N HIS A 144 0.90 13.79 7.45
CA HIS A 144 0.64 15.21 7.58
C HIS A 144 -0.85 15.52 7.45
N LYS A 145 -1.57 14.86 6.52
CA LYS A 145 -3.03 14.99 6.37
C LYS A 145 -3.76 14.60 7.65
N ILE A 146 -3.38 13.48 8.26
CA ILE A 146 -3.95 13.03 9.54
C ILE A 146 -3.70 14.08 10.62
N MET A 147 -2.46 14.54 10.75
CA MET A 147 -2.09 15.51 11.79
C MET A 147 -2.76 16.89 11.58
N ASP A 148 -2.89 17.33 10.33
CA ASP A 148 -3.64 18.55 9.97
C ASP A 148 -5.12 18.42 10.35
N PHE A 149 -5.73 17.28 10.05
CA PHE A 149 -7.10 17.00 10.46
C PHE A 149 -7.26 17.04 11.99
N VAL A 150 -6.36 16.38 12.74
CA VAL A 150 -6.39 16.38 14.21
C VAL A 150 -6.24 17.80 14.77
N ARG A 151 -5.30 18.60 14.25
CA ARG A 151 -5.12 20.01 14.67
C ARG A 151 -6.37 20.85 14.41
N ALA A 152 -6.96 20.72 13.21
CA ALA A 152 -8.17 21.45 12.84
C ALA A 152 -9.39 21.05 13.69
N GLN A 153 -9.51 19.77 14.08
CA GLN A 153 -10.54 19.34 15.01
C GLN A 153 -10.31 19.96 16.40
N ARG A 154 -9.09 19.93 16.92
CA ARG A 154 -8.75 20.46 18.25
C ARG A 154 -8.95 21.98 18.39
N SER A 155 -8.91 22.73 17.28
CA SER A 155 -9.21 24.17 17.30
C SER A 155 -10.71 24.48 17.40
N SER A 156 -11.59 23.49 17.20
CA SER A 156 -13.03 23.68 17.35
C SER A 156 -13.43 23.74 18.83
N SER A 157 -14.30 24.68 19.18
CA SER A 157 -14.89 24.77 20.52
C SER A 157 -15.78 23.57 20.88
N GLN A 158 -16.26 22.83 19.87
CA GLN A 158 -17.09 21.63 20.05
C GLN A 158 -16.26 20.34 20.17
N TYR A 159 -14.93 20.44 20.14
CA TYR A 159 -14.06 19.29 20.21
C TYR A 159 -14.09 18.65 21.60
N ASP A 160 -14.25 17.32 21.65
CA ASP A 160 -14.13 16.54 22.87
C ASP A 160 -12.63 16.31 23.18
N PRO A 161 -12.06 16.97 24.22
CA PRO A 161 -10.64 16.86 24.56
C PRO A 161 -10.23 15.46 25.00
N ASN A 162 -11.19 14.60 25.36
CA ASN A 162 -10.96 13.21 25.76
C ASN A 162 -11.09 12.23 24.59
N THR A 163 -11.20 12.72 23.35
CA THR A 163 -11.19 11.87 22.16
C THR A 163 -9.88 11.06 22.12
N LYS A 164 -10.01 9.73 22.11
CA LYS A 164 -8.89 8.79 22.02
C LYS A 164 -8.56 8.53 20.56
N HIS A 165 -7.32 8.81 20.17
CA HIS A 165 -6.82 8.60 18.81
C HIS A 165 -5.96 7.35 18.75
N VAL A 166 -6.12 6.58 17.67
CA VAL A 166 -5.21 5.51 17.30
C VAL A 166 -4.76 5.81 15.87
N ILE A 167 -3.46 5.88 15.64
CA ILE A 167 -2.87 6.14 14.33
C ILE A 167 -2.05 4.90 13.96
N TYR A 168 -2.24 4.41 12.75
CA TYR A 168 -1.49 3.31 12.19
C TYR A 168 -0.60 3.83 11.04
N GLY A 169 0.68 3.51 11.07
CA GLY A 169 1.70 3.90 10.09
C GLY A 169 3.00 3.14 10.31
N LEU A 170 3.88 3.10 9.30
CA LEU A 170 5.18 2.43 9.30
C LEU A 170 6.29 3.41 8.95
#